data_AF-A0A9P6QID5-F1
#
_entry.id   AF-A0A9P6QID5-F1
#
_cell.length_a   1.000
_cell.length_b   1.000
_cell.length_c   1.000
_cell.angle_alpha   90.00
_cell.angle_beta   90.00
_cell.angle_gamma   90.00
#
_symmetry.space_group_name_H-M   'P 1'
#
loop_
_entity.id
_entity.type
_entity.pdbx_description
1 polymer ?
#
loop_
_entity_poly.entity_id
_entity_poly.type
_entity_poly.pdbx_seq_one_letter_code
_entity_poly.pdbx_strand_id
1 'polypeptide(L)'
;MAASAGAPRLNSGPDAGPFGFASAPSRRDNVSARLDALVQCSLDKLQYRNAVFLAERLLAQSQVPGTSDSDREHATFLLATCHYRRGKPEMARSIVENQSSLRCRYLFAKCSFDLRRYVEANRVLECLLKDESLPRLSGAGRNKGTNSQHDTTKEHWS
;
A
#
# COMPACT_ATOMS: atom_id res chain seq x y z
N MET A 1 -13.17 32.34 57.66
CA MET A 1 -12.09 33.26 57.24
C MET A 1 -10.83 32.42 57.08
N ALA A 2 -10.57 31.65 56.02
CA ALA A 2 -10.55 31.88 54.56
C ALA A 2 -9.40 32.80 54.07
N ALA A 3 -8.34 32.19 53.53
CA ALA A 3 -7.46 32.59 52.40
C ALA A 3 -6.00 32.12 52.64
N SER A 4 -5.56 31.00 52.05
CA SER A 4 -4.98 30.88 50.69
C SER A 4 -3.51 31.36 50.63
N ALA A 5 -2.53 30.49 50.85
CA ALA A 5 -1.84 29.66 49.82
C ALA A 5 -1.07 30.50 48.79
N GLY A 6 0.24 30.66 49.01
CA GLY A 6 1.21 31.20 48.05
C GLY A 6 2.39 30.25 47.93
N ALA A 7 2.29 29.26 47.04
CA ALA A 7 3.41 28.40 46.64
C ALA A 7 4.15 29.05 45.46
N PRO A 8 5.49 29.10 45.45
CA PRO A 8 6.24 29.52 44.29
C PRO A 8 6.13 28.45 43.19
N ARG A 9 5.68 28.90 42.00
CA ARG A 9 5.68 28.12 40.77
C ARG A 9 7.11 27.82 40.35
N LEU A 10 7.58 26.59 40.54
CA LEU A 10 8.70 26.05 39.79
C LEU A 10 8.17 25.56 38.44
N ASN A 11 8.41 26.39 37.42
CA ASN A 11 8.20 26.08 36.03
C ASN A 11 9.23 25.03 35.60
N SER A 12 8.89 23.73 35.70
CA SER A 12 9.66 22.67 35.05
C SER A 12 9.32 22.65 33.56
N GLY A 13 9.95 23.57 32.82
CA GLY A 13 10.05 23.45 31.37
C GLY A 13 10.83 22.18 31.02
N PRO A 14 10.51 21.49 29.92
CA PRO A 14 11.37 20.42 29.43
C PRO A 14 12.69 21.06 29.00
N ASP A 15 13.75 20.76 29.73
CA ASP A 15 15.14 21.03 29.37
C ASP A 15 15.44 20.30 28.05
N ALA A 16 15.14 20.95 26.93
CA ALA A 16 15.60 20.56 25.62
C ALA A 16 17.08 20.94 25.52
N GLY A 17 17.95 20.05 26.01
CA GLY A 17 19.38 20.13 25.77
C GLY A 17 19.69 20.15 24.24
N PRO A 18 20.77 20.82 23.81
CA PRO A 18 21.09 21.06 22.39
C PRO A 18 21.57 19.80 21.65
N PHE A 19 21.67 18.66 22.34
CA PHE A 19 21.96 17.37 21.74
C PHE A 19 20.67 16.59 21.56
N GLY A 20 19.84 17.08 20.63
CA GLY A 20 18.82 16.25 20.01
C GLY A 20 19.54 15.10 19.30
N PHE A 21 19.72 13.97 19.98
CA PHE A 21 19.96 12.71 19.31
C PHE A 21 18.73 12.46 18.45
N ALA A 22 18.81 12.87 17.17
CA ALA A 22 17.91 12.37 16.15
C ALA A 22 17.88 10.85 16.35
N SER A 23 16.71 10.33 16.72
CA SER A 23 16.50 8.91 16.93
C SER A 23 17.06 8.18 15.72
N ALA A 24 18.25 7.57 15.86
CA ALA A 24 18.89 6.88 14.77
C ALA A 24 17.93 5.77 14.33
N PRO A 25 17.66 5.59 13.03
CA PRO A 25 16.74 4.55 12.58
C PRO A 25 17.24 3.23 13.15
N SER A 26 16.37 2.57 13.89
CA SER A 26 16.67 1.36 14.64
C SER A 26 17.41 0.41 13.69
N ARG A 27 18.52 -0.19 14.11
CA ARG A 27 19.36 -1.06 13.25
C ARG A 27 18.56 -2.13 12.48
N ARG A 28 17.38 -2.51 12.98
CA ARG A 28 16.41 -3.43 12.38
C ARG A 28 15.69 -2.85 11.15
N ASP A 29 15.33 -1.57 11.18
CA ASP A 29 14.66 -0.85 10.10
C ASP A 29 15.56 -0.76 8.86
N ASN A 30 16.88 -0.66 9.09
CA ASN A 30 17.88 -0.69 8.04
C ASN A 30 18.03 -2.07 7.39
N VAL A 31 17.67 -3.16 8.08
CA VAL A 31 17.78 -4.52 7.52
C VAL A 31 16.57 -4.83 6.64
N SER A 32 15.36 -4.50 7.08
CA SER A 32 14.13 -4.71 6.28
C SER A 32 14.20 -3.93 4.97
N ALA A 33 14.53 -2.64 5.02
CA ALA A 33 14.68 -1.81 3.83
C ALA A 33 15.73 -2.36 2.83
N ARG A 34 16.84 -2.92 3.35
CA ARG A 34 17.86 -3.56 2.51
C ARG A 34 17.36 -4.86 1.89
N LEU A 35 16.59 -5.66 2.64
CA LEU A 35 15.98 -6.88 2.12
C LEU A 35 14.97 -6.54 1.02
N ASP A 36 14.13 -5.53 1.20
CA ASP A 36 13.19 -5.06 0.16
C ASP A 36 13.91 -4.69 -1.13
N ALA A 37 14.97 -3.88 -1.05
CA ALA A 37 15.77 -3.51 -2.21
C ALA A 37 16.40 -4.73 -2.93
N LEU A 38 16.88 -5.71 -2.16
CA LEU A 38 17.45 -6.94 -2.71
C LEU A 38 16.38 -7.83 -3.36
N VAL A 39 15.17 -7.89 -2.79
CA VAL A 39 14.04 -8.60 -3.40
C VAL A 39 13.69 -7.97 -4.74
N GLN A 40 13.52 -6.64 -4.80
CA GLN A 40 13.22 -5.93 -6.05
C GLN A 40 14.31 -6.16 -7.10
N CYS A 41 15.58 -5.99 -6.74
CA CYS A 41 16.68 -6.25 -7.67
C CYS A 41 16.71 -7.70 -8.18
N SER A 42 16.39 -8.67 -7.32
CA SER A 42 16.30 -10.08 -7.70
C SER A 42 15.12 -10.34 -8.64
N LEU A 43 13.99 -9.68 -8.41
CA LEU A 43 12.81 -9.75 -9.26
C LEU A 43 13.06 -9.13 -10.65
N ASP A 44 13.78 -8.01 -10.73
CA ASP A 44 14.15 -7.36 -12.00
C ASP A 44 15.09 -8.24 -12.82
N LYS A 45 16.02 -8.93 -12.16
CA LYS A 45 16.93 -9.91 -12.77
C LYS A 45 16.29 -11.28 -13.00
N LEU A 46 14.98 -11.44 -12.76
CA LEU A 46 14.23 -12.69 -12.88
C LEU A 46 14.79 -13.85 -12.03
N GLN A 47 15.54 -13.54 -10.98
CA GLN A 47 16.10 -14.50 -10.04
C GLN A 47 15.07 -14.88 -8.97
N TYR A 48 13.98 -15.52 -9.38
CA TYR A 48 12.82 -15.77 -8.51
C TYR A 48 13.13 -16.62 -7.28
N ARG A 49 14.08 -17.55 -7.39
CA ARG A 49 14.51 -18.37 -6.24
C ARG A 49 15.17 -17.52 -5.15
N ASN A 50 15.99 -16.54 -5.55
CA ASN A 50 16.63 -15.61 -4.63
C ASN A 50 15.60 -14.64 -4.04
N ALA A 51 14.70 -14.12 -4.87
CA ALA A 51 13.64 -13.21 -4.44
C ALA A 51 12.73 -13.85 -3.37
N VAL A 52 12.31 -15.11 -3.57
CA VAL A 52 11.50 -15.85 -2.59
C VAL A 52 12.24 -16.00 -1.26
N PHE A 53 13.50 -16.47 -1.29
CA PHE A 53 14.28 -16.66 -0.07
C PHE A 53 14.47 -15.36 0.73
N LEU A 54 14.72 -14.25 0.04
CA LEU A 54 14.87 -12.95 0.68
C LEU A 54 13.54 -12.43 1.25
N ALA A 55 12.43 -12.65 0.54
CA ALA A 55 11.10 -12.28 1.00
C ALA A 55 10.63 -13.11 2.21
N GLU A 56 10.95 -14.40 2.26
CA GLU A 56 10.70 -15.26 3.44
C GLU A 56 11.44 -14.73 4.67
N ARG A 57 12.70 -14.33 4.49
CA ARG A 57 13.50 -13.72 5.56
C ARG A 57 12.90 -12.41 6.05
N LEU A 58 12.41 -11.56 5.14
CA LEU A 58 11.73 -10.32 5.48
C LEU A 58 10.45 -10.59 6.30
N LEU A 59 9.65 -11.57 5.89
CA LEU A 59 8.44 -11.96 6.61
C LEU A 59 8.76 -12.44 8.03
N ALA A 60 9.76 -13.31 8.19
CA ALA A 60 10.21 -13.78 9.50
C ALA A 60 10.66 -12.63 10.41
N GLN A 61 11.27 -11.58 9.86
CA GLN A 61 11.64 -10.38 10.61
C GLN A 61 10.42 -9.57 11.05
N SER A 62 9.38 -9.47 10.20
CA SER A 62 8.15 -8.73 10.50
C SER A 62 7.22 -9.41 11.51
N GLN A 63 7.45 -10.69 11.82
CA GLN A 63 6.69 -11.46 12.81
C GLN A 63 7.17 -11.25 14.26
N VAL A 64 8.30 -10.57 14.46
CA VAL A 64 8.84 -10.31 15.80
C VAL A 64 7.93 -9.34 16.55
N PRO A 65 7.58 -9.58 17.83
CA PRO A 65 6.74 -8.66 18.61
C PRO A 65 7.33 -7.23 18.63
N GLY A 66 6.52 -6.24 18.23
CA GLY A 66 6.91 -4.83 18.20
C GLY A 66 7.07 -4.21 16.81
N THR A 67 6.97 -4.99 15.72
CA THR A 67 6.82 -4.46 14.36
C THR A 67 5.38 -4.02 14.08
N SER A 68 5.23 -3.04 13.18
CA SER A 68 3.91 -2.55 12.80
C SER A 68 3.16 -3.59 11.97
N ASP A 69 1.83 -3.65 12.10
CA ASP A 69 0.99 -4.55 11.28
C ASP A 69 1.18 -4.28 9.79
N SER A 70 1.41 -3.01 9.42
CA SER A 70 1.70 -2.57 8.05
C SER A 70 2.96 -3.23 7.46
N ASP A 71 4.02 -3.39 8.24
CA ASP A 71 5.27 -4.02 7.77
C ASP A 71 5.07 -5.51 7.50
N ARG A 72 4.26 -6.16 8.34
CA ARG A 72 3.91 -7.58 8.19
C ARG A 72 3.04 -7.81 6.94
N GLU A 73 2.05 -6.95 6.71
CA GLU A 73 1.23 -6.99 5.50
C GLU A 73 2.10 -6.76 4.24
N HIS A 74 3.02 -5.79 4.30
CA HIS A 74 3.93 -5.49 3.20
C HIS A 74 4.82 -6.69 2.85
N ALA A 75 5.45 -7.30 3.84
CA ALA A 75 6.31 -8.47 3.65
C ALA A 75 5.52 -9.66 3.08
N THR A 76 4.29 -9.87 3.55
CA THR A 76 3.39 -10.93 3.06
C THR A 76 3.04 -10.71 1.59
N PHE A 77 2.68 -9.47 1.22
CA PHE A 77 2.40 -9.11 -0.17
C PHE A 77 3.61 -9.33 -1.08
N LEU A 78 4.80 -8.94 -0.62
CA LEU A 78 6.03 -9.09 -1.38
C LEU A 78 6.39 -10.56 -1.63
N LEU A 79 6.26 -11.40 -0.60
CA LEU A 79 6.46 -12.85 -0.72
C LEU A 79 5.48 -13.47 -1.73
N ALA A 80 4.19 -13.16 -1.61
CA ALA A 80 3.18 -13.65 -2.55
C ALA A 80 3.46 -13.20 -3.99
N THR A 81 3.91 -11.97 -4.18
CA THR A 81 4.32 -11.44 -5.50
C THR A 81 5.48 -12.24 -6.07
N CYS A 82 6.47 -12.63 -5.25
CA CYS A 82 7.59 -13.47 -5.70
C CYS A 82 7.11 -14.85 -6.14
N HIS A 83 6.20 -15.48 -5.39
CA HIS A 83 5.60 -16.76 -5.77
C HIS A 83 4.75 -16.66 -7.05
N TYR A 84 4.01 -15.57 -7.20
CA TYR A 84 3.21 -15.30 -8.38
C TYR A 84 4.09 -15.17 -9.62
N ARG A 85 5.15 -14.34 -9.56
CA ARG A 85 6.09 -14.15 -10.68
C ARG A 85 6.90 -15.40 -11.03
N ARG A 86 7.08 -16.31 -10.08
CA ARG A 86 7.68 -17.64 -10.31
C ARG A 86 6.75 -18.60 -11.07
N GLY A 87 5.49 -18.23 -11.29
CA GLY A 87 4.49 -19.08 -11.95
C GLY A 87 3.79 -20.05 -11.00
N LYS A 88 3.73 -19.72 -9.70
CA LYS A 88 2.99 -20.50 -8.69
C LYS A 88 1.81 -19.71 -8.11
N PRO A 89 0.77 -19.41 -8.91
CA PRO A 89 -0.38 -18.61 -8.46
C PRO A 89 -1.17 -19.27 -7.32
N GLU A 90 -1.24 -20.61 -7.26
CA GLU A 90 -1.88 -21.35 -6.14
C GLU A 90 -1.23 -21.00 -4.78
N MET A 91 0.10 -21.01 -4.74
CA MET A 91 0.84 -20.74 -3.52
C MET A 91 0.74 -19.27 -3.13
N ALA A 92 0.86 -18.36 -4.11
CA ALA A 92 0.69 -16.94 -3.89
C ALA A 92 -0.68 -16.62 -3.30
N ARG A 93 -1.74 -17.24 -3.84
CA ARG A 93 -3.12 -17.09 -3.39
C ARG A 93 -3.29 -17.53 -1.94
N SER A 94 -2.79 -18.70 -1.56
CA SER A 94 -2.87 -19.22 -0.18
C SER A 94 -2.18 -18.28 0.83
N ILE A 95 -1.08 -17.64 0.44
CA ILE A 95 -0.36 -16.69 1.30
C ILE A 95 -1.20 -15.42 1.59
N VAL A 96 -1.94 -14.91 0.60
CA VAL A 96 -2.71 -13.66 0.74
C VAL A 96 -4.18 -13.85 1.14
N GLU A 97 -4.66 -15.09 1.26
CA GLU A 97 -6.06 -15.41 1.56
C GLU A 97 -6.56 -14.78 2.87
N ASN A 98 -5.68 -14.71 3.88
CA ASN A 98 -6.03 -14.18 5.20
C ASN A 98 -5.74 -12.68 5.37
N GLN A 99 -5.34 -11.97 4.31
CA GLN A 99 -4.90 -10.58 4.38
C GLN A 99 -6.02 -9.63 3.94
N SER A 100 -6.34 -8.63 4.75
CA SER A 100 -7.39 -7.64 4.48
C SER A 100 -6.91 -6.43 3.67
N SER A 101 -5.60 -6.29 3.47
CA SER A 101 -4.99 -5.21 2.70
C SER A 101 -5.50 -5.17 1.25
N LEU A 102 -5.77 -3.98 0.71
CA LEU A 102 -6.25 -3.81 -0.67
C LEU A 102 -5.31 -4.44 -1.70
N ARG A 103 -3.99 -4.29 -1.50
CA ARG A 103 -2.96 -4.85 -2.38
C ARG A 103 -2.99 -6.39 -2.39
N CYS A 104 -3.16 -6.99 -1.21
CA CYS A 104 -3.25 -8.44 -1.04
C CYS A 104 -4.55 -8.99 -1.67
N ARG A 105 -5.69 -8.34 -1.42
CA ARG A 105 -6.98 -8.73 -2.02
C ARG A 105 -6.97 -8.64 -3.54
N TYR A 106 -6.36 -7.59 -4.11
CA TYR A 106 -6.19 -7.50 -5.56
C TYR A 106 -5.30 -8.62 -6.10
N LEU A 107 -4.17 -8.91 -5.45
CA LEU A 107 -3.29 -10.01 -5.85
C LEU A 107 -3.99 -11.37 -5.75
N PHE A 108 -4.80 -11.59 -4.71
CA PHE A 108 -5.63 -12.79 -4.57
C PHE A 108 -6.62 -12.95 -5.74
N ALA A 109 -7.33 -11.88 -6.11
CA ALA A 109 -8.23 -11.89 -7.25
C ALA A 109 -7.48 -12.19 -8.56
N LYS A 110 -6.30 -11.59 -8.76
CA LYS A 110 -5.45 -11.84 -9.92
C LYS A 110 -5.01 -13.31 -10.00
N CYS A 111 -4.53 -13.88 -8.89
CA CYS A 111 -4.18 -15.30 -8.84
C CYS A 111 -5.38 -16.19 -9.15
N SER A 112 -6.56 -15.85 -8.60
CA SER A 112 -7.80 -16.60 -8.84
C SER A 112 -8.25 -16.55 -10.29
N PHE A 113 -8.04 -15.42 -10.97
CA PHE A 113 -8.29 -15.28 -12.40
C PHE A 113 -7.38 -16.20 -13.22
N ASP A 114 -6.09 -16.22 -12.93
CA ASP A 114 -5.11 -17.07 -13.63
C ASP A 114 -5.38 -18.57 -13.42
N LEU A 115 -5.96 -18.92 -12.27
CA LEU A 115 -6.40 -20.29 -11.94
C LEU A 115 -7.79 -20.65 -12.49
N ARG A 116 -8.39 -19.78 -13.32
CA ARG A 116 -9.74 -19.93 -13.88
C ARG A 116 -10.87 -19.99 -12.85
N ARG A 117 -10.62 -19.53 -11.62
CA ARG A 117 -11.62 -19.40 -10.54
C ARG A 117 -12.32 -18.05 -10.63
N TYR A 118 -13.01 -17.82 -11.75
CA TYR A 118 -13.55 -16.49 -12.11
C TYR A 118 -14.62 -15.97 -11.16
N VAL A 119 -15.50 -16.84 -10.65
CA VAL A 119 -16.57 -16.44 -9.71
C VAL A 119 -15.98 -15.80 -8.46
N GLU A 120 -14.91 -16.37 -7.96
CA GLU A 120 -14.24 -15.89 -6.76
C GLU A 120 -13.41 -14.64 -7.02
N ALA A 121 -12.70 -14.59 -8.14
CA ALA A 121 -12.00 -13.39 -8.57
C ALA A 121 -12.98 -12.21 -8.67
N ASN A 122 -14.12 -12.41 -9.33
CA ASN A 122 -15.13 -11.37 -9.50
C ASN A 122 -15.74 -10.94 -8.16
N ARG A 123 -16.09 -11.88 -7.27
CA ARG A 123 -16.61 -11.56 -5.94
C ARG A 123 -15.64 -10.66 -5.15
N VAL A 124 -14.35 -10.97 -5.17
CA VAL A 124 -13.34 -10.16 -4.47
C VAL A 124 -13.20 -8.77 -5.10
N LEU A 125 -13.17 -8.68 -6.44
CA LEU A 125 -13.08 -7.41 -7.15
C LEU A 125 -14.32 -6.52 -6.93
N GLU A 126 -15.51 -7.10 -6.95
CA GLU A 126 -16.75 -6.38 -6.64
C GLU A 126 -16.77 -5.87 -5.21
N CYS A 127 -16.27 -6.64 -4.24
CA CYS A 127 -16.10 -6.16 -2.87
C CYS A 127 -15.12 -4.98 -2.81
N LEU A 128 -13.99 -5.05 -3.52
CA LEU A 128 -13.00 -3.97 -3.56
C LEU A 128 -13.52 -2.69 -4.21
N LEU A 129 -14.37 -2.79 -5.22
CA LEU A 129 -14.97 -1.63 -5.89
C LEU A 129 -16.04 -0.92 -5.05
N LYS A 130 -16.70 -1.66 -4.13
CA LYS A 130 -17.67 -1.11 -3.19
C LYS A 130 -17.00 -0.40 -2.02
N ASP A 131 -15.77 -0.78 -1.68
CA ASP A 131 -14.95 -0.06 -0.71
C ASP A 131 -14.45 1.26 -1.34
N GLU A 132 -14.95 2.42 -0.87
CA GLU A 132 -14.53 3.80 -1.26
C GLU A 132 -13.06 4.16 -0.92
N SER A 133 -12.21 3.15 -0.74
CA SER A 133 -10.79 3.26 -0.40
C SER A 133 -9.85 3.19 -1.61
N LEU A 134 -10.40 2.91 -2.81
CA LEU A 134 -9.64 3.02 -4.05
C LEU A 134 -9.46 4.51 -4.40
N PRO A 135 -8.23 4.98 -4.73
CA PRO A 135 -8.07 6.28 -5.33
C PRO A 135 -8.89 6.29 -6.62
N ARG A 136 -10.02 7.00 -6.60
CA ARG A 136 -10.86 7.21 -7.79
C ARG A 136 -9.92 7.72 -8.87
N LEU A 137 -9.62 6.88 -9.87
CA LEU A 137 -8.90 7.31 -11.05
C LEU A 137 -9.75 8.45 -11.61
N SER A 138 -9.28 9.68 -11.42
CA SER A 138 -9.89 10.90 -11.95
C SER A 138 -9.81 10.82 -13.47
N GLY A 139 -10.77 10.08 -14.04
CA GLY A 139 -10.96 9.92 -15.46
C GLY A 139 -11.64 11.16 -16.01
N ALA A 140 -10.84 11.97 -16.69
CA ALA A 140 -11.17 12.71 -17.90
C ALA A 140 -12.40 13.62 -17.87
N GLY A 141 -12.12 14.93 -18.01
CA GLY A 141 -13.07 15.94 -18.42
C GLY A 141 -13.94 15.45 -19.57
N ARG A 142 -15.24 15.35 -19.29
CA ARG A 142 -16.28 15.12 -20.27
C ARG A 142 -16.42 16.41 -21.07
N ASN A 143 -15.60 16.56 -22.11
CA ASN A 143 -15.73 17.61 -23.11
C ASN A 143 -17.13 17.50 -23.70
N LYS A 144 -18.03 18.42 -23.36
CA LYS A 144 -19.35 18.51 -24.00
C LYS A 144 -19.11 18.91 -25.45
N GLY A 145 -19.37 17.96 -26.35
CA GLY A 145 -19.34 18.18 -27.78
C GLY A 145 -20.22 19.37 -28.18
N THR A 146 -19.58 20.25 -28.95
CA THR A 146 -20.12 21.18 -29.94
C THR A 146 -21.61 21.03 -30.25
N ASN A 147 -22.40 22.04 -29.90
CA ASN A 147 -23.62 22.36 -30.64
C ASN A 147 -23.34 23.62 -31.46
N SER A 148 -22.79 23.42 -32.66
CA SER A 148 -22.75 24.49 -33.67
C SER A 148 -24.18 24.73 -34.13
N GLN A 149 -24.83 25.75 -33.56
CA GLN A 149 -26.00 26.36 -34.16
C GLN A 149 -25.56 26.97 -35.50
N HIS A 150 -25.95 26.31 -36.59
CA HIS A 150 -26.02 26.94 -37.90
C HIS A 150 -27.06 28.06 -37.82
N ASP A 151 -26.59 29.29 -37.67
CA ASP A 151 -27.37 30.50 -37.87
C ASP A 151 -27.44 30.75 -39.38
N THR A 152 -28.56 30.37 -40.00
CA THR A 152 -28.87 30.79 -41.37
C THR A 152 -29.51 32.16 -41.33
N THR A 153 -28.67 33.20 -41.29
CA THR A 153 -29.12 34.56 -41.56
C THR A 153 -29.52 34.65 -43.04
N LYS A 154 -30.78 35.05 -43.25
CA LYS A 154 -31.33 35.45 -44.54
C LYS A 154 -30.62 36.72 -45.00
N GLU A 155 -29.74 36.61 -45.99
CA GLU A 155 -29.26 37.77 -46.75
C GLU A 155 -30.28 38.05 -47.88
N HIS A 156 -30.93 39.19 -47.72
CA HIS A 156 -31.91 39.82 -48.60
C HIS A 156 -31.16 40.46 -49.76
N TRP A 157 -31.34 39.98 -50.99
CA TRP A 157 -30.80 40.64 -52.18
C TRP A 157 -31.85 41.61 -52.75
N SER A 158 -31.51 42.89 -52.74
CA SER A 158 -32.03 43.91 -53.67
C SER A 158 -31.00 44.17 -54.75
#